data_AF-A0A2M9FWQ2-F1
#
_entry.id   AF-A0A2M9FWQ2-F1
#
_cell.length_a   1.000
_cell.length_b   1.000
_cell.length_c   1.000
_cell.angle_alpha   90.00
_cell.angle_beta   90.00
_cell.angle_gamma   90.00
#
_symmetry.space_group_name_H-M   'P 1'
#
loop_
_entity.id
_entity.type
_entity.pdbx_description
1 polymer ?
#
loop_
_entity_poly.entity_id
_entity_poly.type
_entity_poly.pdbx_seq_one_letter_code
_entity_poly.pdbx_strand_id
1 'polypeptide(L)'
;MAEYARAMLTGKKPRAKPPRERAMTALLYELSSIATNLSQLADATGMTTYEDWAKYVGGQLVEAVSGRTDLTPVIDANLEKINAAGHWVNALARRANMGKELDLQEVHDALVAVQKVLKPIHDAVSQPPPETGSPPDGSDAV
;
A
#
# COMPACT_ATOMS: atom_id res chain seq x y z
N MET A 1 -16.80 3.24 16.54
CA MET A 1 -17.83 2.32 17.09
C MET A 1 -19.23 2.95 17.22
N ALA A 2 -19.37 4.22 17.62
CA ALA A 2 -20.68 4.85 17.84
C ALA A 2 -21.56 5.03 16.57
N GLU A 3 -20.97 5.25 15.40
CA GLU A 3 -21.73 5.40 14.13
C GLU A 3 -22.33 4.09 13.63
N TYR A 4 -21.61 2.98 13.78
CA TYR A 4 -22.07 1.66 13.32
C TYR A 4 -23.28 1.18 14.12
N ALA A 5 -23.31 1.44 15.42
CA ALA A 5 -24.43 1.15 16.30
C ALA A 5 -25.67 2.01 15.99
N ARG A 6 -25.48 3.30 15.62
CA ARG A 6 -26.59 4.18 15.20
C ARG A 6 -27.20 3.81 13.84
N ALA A 7 -26.39 3.29 12.91
CA ALA A 7 -26.87 2.86 11.59
C ALA A 7 -27.79 1.63 11.67
N MET A 8 -27.48 0.66 12.54
CA MET A 8 -28.32 -0.53 12.76
C MET A 8 -29.70 -0.18 13.34
N LEU A 9 -29.79 0.84 14.20
CA LEU A 9 -31.06 1.28 14.83
C LEU A 9 -32.01 2.03 13.87
N THR A 10 -31.51 2.50 12.72
CA THR A 10 -32.30 3.31 11.76
C THR A 10 -32.65 2.57 10.47
N GLY A 11 -32.30 1.29 10.36
CA GLY A 11 -32.54 0.48 9.16
C GLY A 11 -31.77 0.95 7.91
N LYS A 12 -30.90 1.96 8.04
CA LYS A 12 -30.10 2.49 6.94
C LYS A 12 -28.82 1.67 6.84
N LYS A 13 -28.71 0.87 5.76
CA LYS A 13 -27.49 0.16 5.40
C LYS A 13 -26.30 1.15 5.41
N PRO A 14 -25.15 0.80 6.01
CA PRO A 14 -23.97 1.66 5.99
C PRO A 14 -23.67 2.09 4.56
N ARG A 15 -23.49 3.40 4.33
CA ARG A 15 -23.12 3.91 3.00
C ARG A 15 -21.79 3.27 2.59
N ALA A 16 -21.73 2.71 1.39
CA ALA A 16 -20.49 2.17 0.85
C ALA A 16 -19.44 3.29 0.80
N LYS A 17 -18.21 2.98 1.25
CA LYS A 17 -17.10 3.92 1.18
C LYS A 17 -16.84 4.36 -0.26
N PRO A 18 -16.52 5.65 -0.51
CA PRO A 18 -16.13 6.12 -1.83
C PRO A 18 -15.00 5.26 -2.44
N PRO A 19 -14.98 5.02 -3.76
CA PRO A 19 -13.93 4.21 -4.41
C PRO A 19 -12.50 4.62 -4.01
N ARG A 20 -12.23 5.93 -3.99
CA ARG A 20 -10.96 6.50 -3.53
C ARG A 20 -10.58 6.06 -2.11
N GLU A 21 -11.51 6.19 -1.16
CA GLU A 21 -11.24 5.82 0.23
C GLU A 21 -10.97 4.32 0.36
N ARG A 22 -11.69 3.50 -0.42
CA ARG A 22 -11.47 2.05 -0.45
C ARG A 22 -10.10 1.70 -1.00
N ALA A 23 -9.71 2.25 -2.15
CA ALA A 23 -8.41 2.01 -2.77
C ALA A 23 -7.26 2.42 -1.84
N MET A 24 -7.34 3.63 -1.26
CA MET A 24 -6.32 4.11 -0.32
C MET A 24 -6.25 3.26 0.95
N THR A 25 -7.41 2.91 1.54
CA THR A 25 -7.43 2.04 2.73
C THR A 25 -6.80 0.68 2.42
N ALA A 26 -7.10 0.09 1.26
CA ALA A 26 -6.55 -1.19 0.86
C ALA A 26 -5.04 -1.11 0.63
N LEU A 27 -4.56 -0.07 -0.07
CA LEU A 27 -3.12 0.13 -0.24
C LEU A 27 -2.41 0.27 1.11
N LEU A 28 -2.89 1.16 2.00
CA LEU A 28 -2.26 1.38 3.30
C LEU A 28 -2.21 0.11 4.16
N TYR A 29 -3.25 -0.73 4.07
CA TYR A 29 -3.27 -2.04 4.70
C TYR A 29 -2.17 -2.95 4.13
N GLU A 30 -2.06 -3.05 2.80
CA GLU A 30 -1.04 -3.88 2.16
C GLU A 30 0.38 -3.39 2.47
N LEU A 31 0.63 -2.08 2.41
CA LEU A 31 1.95 -1.51 2.76
C LEU A 31 2.34 -1.82 4.21
N SER A 32 1.41 -1.64 5.15
CA SER A 32 1.64 -1.95 6.58
C SER A 32 1.92 -3.45 6.81
N SER A 33 1.17 -4.31 6.13
CA SER A 33 1.35 -5.77 6.17
C SER A 33 2.71 -6.18 5.61
N ILE A 34 3.08 -5.68 4.42
CA ILE A 34 4.38 -5.93 3.79
C ILE A 34 5.51 -5.46 4.71
N ALA A 35 5.44 -4.23 5.23
CA ALA A 35 6.46 -3.70 6.13
C ALA A 35 6.64 -4.57 7.38
N THR A 36 5.55 -5.00 8.01
CA THR A 36 5.59 -5.89 9.18
C THR A 36 6.29 -7.20 8.86
N ASN A 37 5.95 -7.82 7.73
CA ASN A 37 6.55 -9.09 7.33
C ASN A 37 8.02 -8.95 6.93
N LEU A 38 8.40 -7.83 6.31
CA LEU A 38 9.81 -7.51 6.03
C LEU A 38 10.62 -7.32 7.31
N SER A 39 10.07 -6.66 8.34
CA SER A 39 10.74 -6.58 9.64
C SER A 39 10.97 -7.95 10.26
N GLN A 40 9.98 -8.85 10.20
CA GLN A 40 10.14 -10.23 10.70
C GLN A 40 11.22 -11.00 9.94
N LEU A 41 11.35 -10.78 8.62
CA LEU A 41 12.43 -11.36 7.83
C LEU A 41 13.80 -10.74 8.17
N ALA A 42 13.85 -9.44 8.47
CA ALA A 42 15.06 -8.78 8.95
C ALA A 42 15.52 -9.42 10.27
N ASP A 43 14.60 -9.61 11.23
CA ASP A 43 14.88 -10.24 12.52
C ASP A 43 15.40 -11.68 12.35
N ALA A 44 14.81 -12.44 11.43
CA ALA A 44 15.17 -13.84 11.21
C ALA A 44 16.48 -14.04 10.43
N THR A 45 16.80 -13.11 9.51
CA THR A 45 17.98 -13.23 8.63
C THR A 45 19.17 -12.39 9.08
N GLY A 46 18.95 -11.39 9.94
CA GLY A 46 19.94 -10.38 10.32
C GLY A 46 20.34 -9.42 9.19
N MET A 47 19.62 -9.43 8.06
CA MET A 47 19.96 -8.59 6.91
C MET A 47 19.27 -7.22 6.98
N THR A 48 20.09 -6.16 7.04
CA THR A 48 19.63 -4.77 7.12
C THR A 48 18.78 -4.34 5.92
N THR A 49 19.00 -4.93 4.76
CA THR A 49 18.23 -4.64 3.55
C THR A 49 16.72 -4.81 3.77
N TYR A 50 16.27 -5.82 4.52
CA TYR A 50 14.84 -6.02 4.77
C TYR A 50 14.30 -5.00 5.77
N GLU A 51 15.11 -4.59 6.74
CA GLU A 51 14.77 -3.53 7.70
C GLU A 51 14.61 -2.17 6.98
N ASP A 52 15.53 -1.83 6.08
CA ASP A 52 15.47 -0.60 5.29
C ASP A 52 14.22 -0.56 4.41
N TRP A 53 13.88 -1.69 3.79
CA TRP A 53 12.64 -1.79 3.01
C TRP A 53 11.40 -1.76 3.88
N ALA A 54 11.41 -2.33 5.08
CA ALA A 54 10.30 -2.22 6.03
C ALA A 54 10.04 -0.75 6.42
N LYS A 55 11.10 0.00 6.74
CA LYS A 55 11.04 1.44 7.06
C LYS A 55 10.54 2.26 5.88
N TYR A 56 11.03 1.98 4.68
CA TYR A 56 10.61 2.67 3.47
C TYR A 56 9.12 2.41 3.17
N VAL A 57 8.70 1.14 3.13
CA VAL A 57 7.33 0.75 2.76
C VAL A 57 6.31 1.17 3.82
N GLY A 58 6.61 0.97 5.11
CA GLY A 58 5.70 1.25 6.21
C GLY A 58 5.72 2.70 6.71
N GLY A 59 6.73 3.48 6.34
CA GLY A 59 6.90 4.88 6.76
C GLY A 59 6.84 5.83 5.58
N GLN A 60 7.95 5.94 4.85
CA GLN A 60 8.12 6.96 3.81
C GLN A 60 7.07 6.86 2.70
N LEU A 61 6.82 5.65 2.20
CA LEU A 61 5.84 5.44 1.13
C LEU A 61 4.41 5.67 1.64
N VAL A 62 4.09 5.25 2.87
CA VAL A 62 2.79 5.51 3.52
C VAL A 62 2.52 7.01 3.65
N GLU A 63 3.51 7.78 4.10
CA GLU A 63 3.39 9.24 4.22
C GLU A 63 3.17 9.88 2.85
N ALA A 64 3.97 9.49 1.85
CA ALA A 64 3.90 10.02 0.50
C ALA A 64 2.54 9.75 -0.18
N VAL A 65 1.97 8.54 -0.04
CA VAL A 65 0.67 8.22 -0.63
C VAL A 65 -0.49 8.91 0.10
N SER A 66 -0.38 9.10 1.42
CA SER A 66 -1.44 9.70 2.24
C SER A 66 -1.67 11.18 1.90
N GLY A 67 -0.63 11.87 1.44
CA GLY A 67 -0.72 13.26 0.97
C GLY A 67 -1.35 13.44 -0.42
N ARG A 68 -1.68 12.35 -1.13
CA ARG A 68 -2.11 12.39 -2.53
C ARG A 68 -3.58 12.03 -2.70
N THR A 69 -4.24 12.69 -3.65
CA THR A 69 -5.68 12.53 -3.91
C THR A 69 -5.98 11.89 -5.27
N ASP A 70 -4.98 11.86 -6.14
CA ASP A 70 -5.01 11.49 -7.56
C ASP A 70 -4.58 10.04 -7.83
N LEU A 71 -4.08 9.31 -6.82
CA LEU A 71 -3.47 7.98 -7.00
C LEU A 71 -4.46 6.84 -7.25
N THR A 72 -5.77 7.06 -7.13
CA THR A 72 -6.78 5.97 -7.22
C THR A 72 -6.58 5.05 -8.44
N PRO A 73 -6.36 5.57 -9.67
CA PRO A 73 -6.19 4.72 -10.85
C PRO A 73 -4.93 3.84 -10.80
N VAL A 74 -3.80 4.37 -10.32
CA VAL A 74 -2.55 3.60 -10.23
C VAL A 74 -2.63 2.56 -9.11
N ILE A 75 -3.37 2.86 -8.04
CA ILE A 75 -3.64 1.91 -6.95
C ILE A 75 -4.47 0.76 -7.48
N ASP A 76 -5.64 1.04 -8.06
CA ASP A 76 -6.56 0.00 -8.54
C ASP A 76 -5.89 -0.92 -9.58
N ALA A 77 -5.04 -0.37 -10.46
CA ALA A 77 -4.32 -1.14 -11.48
C ALA A 77 -3.23 -2.08 -10.93
N ASN A 78 -2.75 -1.85 -9.70
CA ASN A 78 -1.60 -2.58 -9.13
C ASN A 78 -1.92 -3.32 -7.83
N LEU A 79 -3.05 -3.03 -7.18
CA LEU A 79 -3.39 -3.55 -5.84
C LEU A 79 -3.37 -5.08 -5.77
N GLU A 80 -3.90 -5.78 -6.77
CA GLU A 80 -3.89 -7.24 -6.83
C GLU A 80 -2.46 -7.81 -6.85
N LYS A 81 -1.55 -7.20 -7.63
CA LYS A 81 -0.15 -7.61 -7.71
C LYS A 81 0.59 -7.33 -6.41
N ILE A 82 0.28 -6.19 -5.76
CA ILE A 82 0.83 -5.83 -4.46
C ILE A 82 0.39 -6.86 -3.40
N ASN A 83 -0.90 -7.20 -3.37
CA ASN A 83 -1.43 -8.21 -2.45
C ASN A 83 -0.79 -9.60 -2.69
N ALA A 84 -0.62 -10.02 -3.95
CA ALA A 84 0.05 -11.28 -4.28
C ALA A 84 1.52 -11.31 -3.79
N ALA A 85 2.28 -10.23 -3.99
CA ALA A 85 3.64 -10.12 -3.45
C ALA A 85 3.64 -10.12 -1.91
N GLY A 86 2.70 -9.41 -1.28
CA GLY A 86 2.52 -9.40 0.17
C GLY A 86 2.24 -10.78 0.76
N HIS A 87 1.43 -11.59 0.08
CA HIS A 87 1.18 -12.98 0.47
C HIS A 87 2.44 -13.85 0.42
N TRP A 88 3.32 -13.64 -0.55
CA TRP A 88 4.58 -14.35 -0.63
C TRP A 88 5.52 -14.00 0.53
N VAL A 89 5.71 -12.70 0.81
CA VAL A 89 6.52 -12.25 1.95
C VAL A 89 5.94 -12.74 3.28
N ASN A 90 4.61 -12.72 3.45
CA ASN A 90 3.95 -13.28 4.62
C ASN A 90 4.21 -14.81 4.77
N ALA A 91 4.22 -15.57 3.68
CA ALA A 91 4.51 -17.00 3.75
C ALA A 91 5.96 -17.28 4.22
N LEU A 92 6.91 -16.46 3.79
CA LEU A 92 8.30 -16.52 4.26
C LEU A 92 8.41 -16.11 5.73
N ALA A 93 7.80 -14.97 6.11
CA ALA A 93 7.82 -14.49 7.49
C ALA A 93 7.17 -15.48 8.47
N ARG A 94 6.06 -16.12 8.09
CA ARG A 94 5.46 -17.21 8.89
C ARG A 94 6.39 -18.41 9.05
N ARG A 95 7.13 -18.80 8.00
CA ARG A 95 8.13 -19.87 8.11
C ARG A 95 9.26 -19.49 9.07
N ALA A 96 9.75 -18.26 8.96
CA ALA A 96 10.76 -17.69 9.83
C ALA A 96 10.33 -17.75 11.31
N ASN A 97 9.12 -17.29 11.60
CA ASN A 97 8.55 -17.29 12.96
C ASN A 97 8.34 -18.70 13.52
N MET A 98 8.19 -19.72 12.67
CA MET A 98 8.13 -21.12 13.08
C MET A 98 9.52 -21.74 13.30
N GLY A 99 10.61 -20.98 13.14
CA GLY A 99 11.98 -21.47 13.24
C GLY A 99 12.38 -22.39 12.09
N LYS A 100 11.67 -22.34 10.95
CA LYS A 100 12.04 -23.12 9.76
C LYS A 100 13.21 -22.45 9.06
N GLU A 101 14.08 -23.28 8.49
CA GLU A 101 15.16 -22.82 7.63
C GLU A 101 14.58 -22.04 6.44
N LEU A 102 15.22 -20.91 6.12
CA LEU A 102 14.85 -20.04 5.02
C LEU A 102 15.89 -20.17 3.92
N ASP A 103 15.42 -20.36 2.68
CA ASP A 103 16.25 -20.17 1.51
C ASP A 103 16.44 -18.67 1.27
N LEU A 104 17.68 -18.19 1.43
CA LEU A 104 18.02 -16.78 1.26
C LEU A 104 17.77 -16.28 -0.17
N GLN A 105 17.86 -17.14 -1.18
CA GLN A 105 17.50 -16.78 -2.55
C GLN A 105 15.99 -16.54 -2.66
N GLU A 106 15.18 -17.39 -2.04
CA GLU A 106 13.73 -17.23 -2.04
C GLU A 106 13.29 -15.95 -1.30
N VAL A 107 13.94 -15.62 -0.18
CA VAL A 107 13.70 -14.37 0.56
C VAL A 107 14.07 -13.17 -0.32
N HIS A 108 15.20 -13.23 -1.01
CA HIS A 108 15.63 -12.18 -1.94
C HIS A 108 14.65 -11.99 -3.10
N ASP A 109 14.21 -13.08 -3.73
CA ASP A 109 13.28 -13.04 -4.86
C ASP A 109 11.93 -12.44 -4.46
N ALA A 110 11.45 -12.73 -3.24
CA ALA A 110 10.25 -12.12 -2.70
C ALA A 110 10.41 -10.61 -2.49
N LEU A 111 11.58 -10.14 -2.02
CA LEU A 111 11.87 -8.71 -1.93
C LEU A 111 11.88 -8.06 -3.32
N VAL A 112 12.55 -8.66 -4.30
CA VAL A 112 12.56 -8.16 -5.69
C VAL A 112 11.15 -8.07 -6.26
N ALA A 113 10.29 -9.04 -5.97
CA ALA A 113 8.89 -9.01 -6.36
C ALA A 113 8.14 -7.82 -5.74
N VAL A 114 8.32 -7.58 -4.42
CA VAL A 114 7.76 -6.40 -3.73
C VAL A 114 8.23 -5.10 -4.38
N GLN A 115 9.53 -4.95 -4.63
CA GLN A 115 10.09 -3.75 -5.26
C GLN A 115 9.44 -3.48 -6.62
N LYS A 116 9.31 -4.54 -7.44
CA LYS A 116 8.73 -4.45 -8.78
C LYS A 116 7.27 -4.01 -8.75
N VAL A 117 6.46 -4.55 -7.85
CA VAL A 117 5.02 -4.23 -7.79
C VAL A 117 4.74 -2.89 -7.11
N LEU A 118 5.63 -2.42 -6.23
CA LEU A 118 5.52 -1.09 -5.61
C LEU A 118 6.07 0.03 -6.48
N LYS A 119 6.90 -0.27 -7.49
CA LYS A 119 7.49 0.72 -8.37
C LYS A 119 6.48 1.72 -8.97
N PRO A 120 5.31 1.31 -9.51
CA PRO A 120 4.33 2.26 -10.04
C PRO A 120 3.80 3.25 -8.99
N ILE A 121 3.65 2.80 -7.74
CA ILE A 121 3.21 3.67 -6.63
C ILE A 121 4.31 4.64 -6.26
N HIS A 122 5.55 4.15 -6.13
CA HIS A 122 6.73 4.98 -5.88
C HIS A 122 6.92 6.06 -6.96
N ASP A 123 6.85 5.67 -8.23
CA ASP A 123 7.01 6.59 -9.36
C ASP A 123 5.90 7.65 -9.35
N ALA A 124 4.66 7.26 -9.05
CA ALA A 124 3.53 8.19 -8.99
C ALA A 124 3.66 9.22 -7.85
N VAL A 125 4.11 8.81 -6.66
CA VAL A 125 4.30 9.75 -5.53
C VAL A 125 5.50 10.67 -5.71
N SER A 126 6.50 10.24 -6.49
CA SER A 126 7.71 11.02 -6.78
C SER A 126 7.50 12.12 -7.82
N GLN A 127 6.40 12.05 -8.58
CA GLN A 127 6.00 13.09 -9.52
C GLN A 127 5.05 14.10 -8.85
N PRO A 128 5.08 15.39 -9.24
CA PRO A 128 4.07 16.35 -8.79
C PRO A 128 2.67 15.87 -9.20
N PRO A 129 1.62 16.19 -8.41
CA PRO A 129 0.25 15.90 -8.81
C PRO A 129 -0.05 16.52 -10.19
N PRO A 130 -0.83 15.86 -11.06
CA PRO A 130 -1.23 16.45 -12.33
C PRO A 130 -1.94 17.78 -12.06
N GLU A 131 -1.56 18.82 -12.81
CA GLU A 131 -2.24 20.11 -12.74
C GLU A 131 -3.71 19.87 -13.11
N THR A 132 -4.62 20.00 -12.13
CA THR A 132 -6.03 20.11 -12.42
C THR A 132 -6.19 21.38 -13.24
N GLY A 133 -6.46 21.23 -14.53
CA GLY A 133 -6.59 22.34 -15.47
C GLY A 133 -7.39 23.47 -14.86
N SER A 134 -6.85 24.68 -14.95
CA SER A 134 -7.58 25.91 -14.69
C SER A 134 -8.95 25.84 -15.38
N PRO A 135 -10.01 26.40 -14.78
CA PRO A 135 -11.30 26.48 -15.46
C PRO A 135 -11.08 27.13 -16.84
N PRO A 136 -11.77 26.68 -17.90
CA PRO A 136 -11.75 27.40 -19.16
C PRO A 136 -12.17 28.83 -18.86
N ASP A 137 -11.31 29.76 -19.26
CA ASP A 137 -11.49 31.19 -19.03
C ASP A 137 -12.89 31.57 -19.51
N GLY A 138 -13.75 31.85 -18.54
CA GLY A 138 -15.14 32.15 -18.78
C GLY A 138 -15.24 33.58 -19.25
N SER A 139 -15.49 33.74 -20.54
CA SER A 139 -16.08 34.93 -21.16
C SER A 139 -15.13 36.12 -21.37
N ASP A 140 -14.89 36.43 -22.63
CA ASP A 140 -15.31 37.75 -23.10
C ASP A 140 -16.08 37.59 -24.41
N ALA A 141 -17.37 37.85 -24.31
CA ALA A 141 -18.23 38.12 -25.45
C ALA A 141 -18.05 39.60 -25.81
N VAL A 142 -17.64 39.87 -27.04
CA VAL A 142 -17.88 41.14 -27.76
C VAL A 142 -17.99 40.85 -29.25
#